data_AF-A0A7W1LQ29-F1
#
_entry.id   AF-A0A7W1LQ29-F1
#
_cell.length_a   1.000
_cell.length_b   1.000
_cell.length_c   1.000
_cell.angle_alpha   90.00
_cell.angle_beta   90.00
_cell.angle_gamma   90.00
#
_symmetry.space_group_name_H-M   'P 1'
#
loop_
_entity.id
_entity.type
_entity.pdbx_description
1 polymer ?
#
loop_
_entity_poly.entity_id
_entity_poly.type
_entity_poly.pdbx_seq_one_letter_code
_entity_poly.pdbx_strand_id
1 'polypeptide(L)'
;MNALVESPEVAPDGGDASSPSADACWDELVTVALLGTDRRRPPVPPAGPVADVVTDLDLVRGDSSDDARLLNHVATMALARRLAARPGPPATPLAPPPPDDRPWCPVAAVASWRTLVDDWPLLEDEWLARAIATGVRPSGDLLMDLLERHRADVRRRQLVQHLAGSIVGWTSEHLGLAMAPAGPPLHQLVALPAIPLHPDVAIDLAGAATAQFANSVVDVLAADAFSGADRRLLEHVLARCAPSALSDVERQLSRVADDARGAAAAAVLAELARTRTAMLDSFGTSS
;
A
#
# COMPACT_ATOMS: atom_id res chain seq x y z
N MET A 1 -66.41 -60.22 28.78
CA MET A 1 -66.92 -58.88 29.14
C MET A 1 -65.89 -57.86 28.69
N ASN A 2 -66.07 -57.39 27.45
CA ASN A 2 -65.28 -56.33 26.83
C ASN A 2 -65.74 -54.98 27.39
N ALA A 3 -64.81 -54.15 27.83
CA ALA A 3 -65.02 -52.72 28.00
C ALA A 3 -63.98 -52.00 27.13
N LEU A 4 -64.46 -51.54 25.97
CA LEU A 4 -63.78 -50.63 25.07
C LEU A 4 -63.68 -49.27 25.76
N VAL A 5 -62.45 -48.80 25.98
CA VAL A 5 -62.17 -47.39 26.30
C VAL A 5 -61.78 -46.74 24.97
N GLU A 6 -62.73 -46.04 24.37
CA GLU A 6 -62.49 -45.17 23.23
C GLU A 6 -61.57 -44.02 23.66
N SER A 7 -60.37 -43.99 23.09
CA SER A 7 -59.48 -42.84 23.18
C SER A 7 -59.89 -41.81 22.12
N PRO A 8 -59.95 -40.52 22.45
CA PRO A 8 -60.34 -39.50 21.50
C PRO A 8 -59.31 -39.35 20.37
N GLU A 9 -59.81 -39.42 19.15
CA GLU A 9 -59.15 -39.15 17.88
C GLU A 9 -58.58 -37.72 17.90
N VAL A 10 -57.25 -37.62 18.04
CA VAL A 10 -56.51 -36.37 17.89
C VAL A 10 -56.51 -36.01 16.41
N ALA A 11 -57.20 -34.92 16.06
CA ALA A 11 -57.17 -34.35 14.73
C ALA A 11 -55.72 -34.02 14.32
N PRO A 12 -55.32 -34.25 13.05
CA PRO A 12 -54.01 -33.82 12.58
C PRO A 12 -53.95 -32.29 12.63
N ASP A 13 -53.03 -31.80 13.45
CA ASP A 13 -52.72 -30.38 13.60
C ASP A 13 -52.45 -29.76 12.22
N GLY A 14 -53.11 -28.65 11.97
CA GLY A 14 -53.10 -27.98 10.69
C GLY A 14 -51.77 -27.30 10.44
N GLY A 15 -51.06 -27.73 9.40
CA GLY A 15 -50.12 -26.92 8.63
C GLY A 15 -48.91 -26.40 9.41
N ASP A 16 -47.82 -27.17 9.37
CA ASP A 16 -46.47 -26.62 9.46
C ASP A 16 -46.32 -25.53 8.39
N ALA A 17 -46.52 -24.27 8.78
CA ALA A 17 -46.00 -23.14 8.05
C ALA A 17 -44.47 -23.23 8.14
N SER A 18 -43.86 -24.00 7.22
CA SER A 18 -42.42 -24.12 7.08
C SER A 18 -41.81 -22.72 7.14
N SER A 19 -41.15 -22.41 8.25
CA SER A 19 -40.43 -21.15 8.39
C SER A 19 -39.49 -21.00 7.20
N PRO A 20 -39.42 -19.82 6.57
CA PRO A 20 -38.59 -19.62 5.39
C PRO A 20 -37.16 -20.04 5.69
N SER A 21 -36.54 -20.78 4.77
CA SER A 21 -35.14 -21.19 4.93
C SER A 21 -34.24 -19.96 5.01
N ALA A 22 -33.07 -20.11 5.62
CA ALA A 22 -32.07 -19.05 5.70
C ALA A 22 -31.70 -18.49 4.31
N ASP A 23 -31.68 -19.35 3.27
CA ASP A 23 -31.43 -18.93 1.89
C ASP A 23 -32.60 -18.10 1.32
N ALA A 24 -33.85 -18.51 1.54
CA ALA A 24 -35.01 -17.75 1.10
C ALA A 24 -35.10 -16.37 1.79
N CYS A 25 -34.78 -16.32 3.09
CA CYS A 25 -34.72 -15.08 3.85
C CYS A 25 -33.60 -14.16 3.33
N TRP A 26 -32.44 -14.71 2.97
CA TRP A 26 -31.34 -13.95 2.35
C TRP A 26 -31.73 -13.33 1.01
N ASP A 27 -32.34 -14.12 0.11
CA ASP A 27 -32.78 -13.63 -1.20
C ASP A 27 -33.82 -12.51 -1.07
N GLU A 28 -34.70 -12.62 -0.08
CA GLU A 28 -35.67 -11.58 0.23
C GLU A 28 -35.02 -10.30 0.79
N LEU A 29 -34.02 -10.42 1.67
CA LEU A 29 -33.24 -9.27 2.15
C LEU A 29 -32.52 -8.54 1.02
N VAL A 30 -31.89 -9.27 0.09
CA VAL A 30 -31.25 -8.68 -1.09
C VAL A 30 -32.28 -7.97 -1.96
N THR A 31 -33.45 -8.57 -2.15
CA THR A 31 -34.55 -7.96 -2.91
C THR A 31 -35.03 -6.65 -2.26
N VAL A 32 -35.20 -6.64 -0.94
CA VAL A 32 -35.57 -5.44 -0.18
C VAL A 32 -34.49 -4.36 -0.29
N ALA A 33 -33.21 -4.73 -0.19
CA ALA A 33 -32.10 -3.78 -0.35
C ALA A 33 -32.07 -3.13 -1.74
N LEU A 34 -32.41 -3.88 -2.79
CA LEU A 34 -32.47 -3.36 -4.17
C LEU A 34 -33.71 -2.50 -4.43
N LEU A 35 -34.85 -2.81 -3.81
CA LEU A 35 -36.10 -2.08 -4.01
C LEU A 35 -36.27 -0.86 -3.08
N GLY A 36 -35.53 -0.84 -1.96
CA GLY A 36 -35.68 0.11 -0.87
C GLY A 36 -36.75 -0.32 0.13
N THR A 37 -36.53 0.02 1.40
CA THR A 37 -37.41 -0.30 2.53
C THR A 37 -38.77 0.41 2.45
N ASP A 38 -38.83 1.57 1.79
CA ASP A 38 -40.06 2.30 1.48
C ASP A 38 -41.05 1.48 0.64
N ARG A 39 -40.54 0.65 -0.27
CA ARG A 39 -41.35 -0.16 -1.20
C ARG A 39 -41.62 -1.55 -0.68
N ARG A 40 -40.72 -2.10 0.13
CA ARG A 40 -40.86 -3.43 0.70
C ARG A 40 -40.17 -3.49 2.05
N ARG A 41 -40.89 -3.95 3.08
CA ARG A 41 -40.31 -4.09 4.42
C ARG A 41 -39.33 -5.27 4.49
N PRO A 42 -38.27 -5.17 5.29
CA PRO A 42 -37.39 -6.30 5.57
C PRO A 42 -38.17 -7.49 6.14
N PRO A 43 -37.88 -8.73 5.69
CA PRO A 43 -38.52 -9.93 6.21
C PRO A 43 -38.19 -10.14 7.69
N VAL A 44 -39.07 -10.87 8.37
CA VAL A 44 -38.82 -11.34 9.73
C VAL A 44 -37.74 -12.44 9.67
N PRO A 45 -36.67 -12.37 10.49
CA PRO A 45 -35.66 -13.42 10.54
C PRO A 45 -36.30 -14.76 10.93
N PRO A 46 -35.87 -15.88 10.33
CA PRO A 46 -36.31 -17.20 10.78
C PRO A 46 -35.89 -17.41 12.23
N ALA A 47 -36.73 -18.09 13.01
CA ALA A 47 -36.47 -18.34 14.42
C ALA A 47 -35.10 -19.01 14.64
N GLY A 48 -34.34 -18.52 15.62
CA GLY A 48 -33.02 -19.02 15.97
C GLY A 48 -32.00 -17.91 16.23
N PRO A 49 -30.70 -18.25 16.33
CA PRO A 49 -29.66 -17.33 16.81
C PRO A 49 -29.53 -16.04 15.99
N VAL A 50 -29.88 -16.07 14.70
CA VAL A 50 -29.90 -14.86 13.85
C VAL A 50 -31.01 -13.92 14.29
N ALA A 51 -32.21 -14.43 14.55
CA ALA A 51 -33.33 -13.61 15.04
C ALA A 51 -33.02 -12.99 16.40
N ASP A 52 -32.39 -13.76 17.29
CA ASP A 52 -31.99 -13.30 18.62
C ASP A 52 -30.98 -12.14 18.52
N VAL A 53 -29.93 -12.30 17.70
CA VAL A 53 -28.91 -11.24 17.49
C VAL A 53 -29.49 -10.00 16.83
N VAL A 54 -30.38 -10.14 15.84
CA VAL A 54 -31.05 -8.98 15.22
C VAL A 54 -31.91 -8.24 16.25
N THR A 55 -32.66 -8.98 17.08
CA THR A 55 -33.50 -8.41 18.15
C THR A 55 -32.63 -7.66 19.18
N ASP A 56 -31.52 -8.25 19.60
CA ASP A 56 -30.59 -7.61 20.54
C ASP A 56 -29.95 -6.34 19.95
N LEU A 57 -29.59 -6.36 18.66
CA LEU A 57 -29.03 -5.19 17.98
C LEU A 57 -30.03 -4.04 17.86
N ASP A 58 -31.31 -4.36 17.59
CA ASP A 58 -32.40 -3.37 17.53
C ASP A 58 -32.65 -2.77 18.91
N LEU A 59 -32.60 -3.58 19.98
CA LEU A 59 -32.73 -3.13 21.37
C LEU A 59 -31.56 -2.23 21.81
N VAL A 60 -30.32 -2.59 21.47
CA VAL A 60 -29.11 -1.84 21.86
C VAL A 60 -29.00 -0.50 21.15
N ARG A 61 -29.38 -0.44 19.86
CA ARG A 61 -29.27 0.79 19.06
C ARG A 61 -30.44 1.74 19.27
N GLY A 62 -31.59 1.25 19.73
CA GLY A 62 -32.78 2.08 19.98
C GLY A 62 -33.40 2.68 18.71
N ASP A 63 -32.97 2.22 17.53
CA ASP A 63 -33.50 2.62 16.23
C ASP A 63 -34.26 1.45 15.63
N SER A 64 -35.59 1.56 15.60
CA SER A 64 -36.50 0.56 15.04
C SER A 64 -36.93 0.87 13.61
N SER A 65 -36.19 1.72 12.88
CA SER A 65 -36.46 1.98 11.47
C SER A 65 -36.29 0.71 10.62
N ASP A 66 -37.07 0.64 9.53
CA ASP A 66 -36.97 -0.49 8.60
C ASP A 66 -35.56 -0.56 7.94
N ASP A 67 -34.87 0.57 7.78
CA ASP A 67 -33.49 0.63 7.28
C ASP A 67 -32.48 0.03 8.26
N ALA A 68 -32.56 0.41 9.54
CA ALA A 68 -31.70 -0.15 10.58
C ALA A 68 -31.90 -1.67 10.72
N ARG A 69 -33.16 -2.12 10.69
CA ARG A 69 -33.50 -3.55 10.74
C ARG A 69 -32.95 -4.31 9.53
N LEU A 70 -33.04 -3.74 8.32
CA LEU A 70 -32.45 -4.32 7.12
C LEU A 70 -30.94 -4.54 7.28
N LEU A 71 -30.21 -3.50 7.70
CA LEU A 71 -28.76 -3.55 7.84
C LEU A 71 -28.31 -4.53 8.92
N ASN A 72 -28.97 -4.53 10.07
CA ASN A 72 -28.70 -5.48 11.16
C ASN A 72 -28.93 -6.91 10.71
N HIS A 73 -30.03 -7.16 9.99
CA HIS A 73 -30.38 -8.49 9.50
C HIS A 73 -29.41 -8.98 8.43
N VAL A 74 -29.05 -8.14 7.44
CA VAL A 74 -28.05 -8.49 6.41
C VAL A 74 -26.69 -8.78 7.04
N ALA A 75 -26.22 -7.96 7.98
CA ALA A 75 -24.93 -8.17 8.63
C ALA A 75 -24.89 -9.49 9.42
N THR A 76 -25.95 -9.77 10.17
CA THR A 76 -26.06 -11.00 10.98
C THR A 76 -26.13 -12.24 10.10
N MET A 77 -26.94 -12.21 9.03
CA MET A 77 -27.03 -13.30 8.07
C MET A 77 -25.71 -13.53 7.31
N ALA A 78 -25.03 -12.46 6.90
CA ALA A 78 -23.72 -12.55 6.26
C ALA A 78 -22.66 -13.18 7.18
N LEU A 79 -22.68 -12.81 8.47
CA LEU A 79 -21.80 -13.42 9.48
C LEU A 79 -22.15 -14.90 9.69
N ALA A 80 -23.42 -15.23 9.88
CA ALA A 80 -23.88 -16.61 10.06
C ALA A 80 -23.48 -17.50 8.88
N ARG A 81 -23.63 -17.02 7.63
CA ARG A 81 -23.19 -17.72 6.43
C ARG A 81 -21.67 -17.94 6.40
N ARG A 82 -20.88 -16.93 6.82
CA ARG A 82 -19.41 -17.04 6.91
C ARG A 82 -18.97 -18.03 7.99
N LEU A 83 -19.67 -18.08 9.13
CA LEU A 83 -19.37 -19.01 10.22
C LEU A 83 -19.87 -20.43 9.94
N ALA A 84 -20.94 -20.58 9.17
CA ALA A 84 -21.44 -21.88 8.70
C ALA A 84 -20.57 -22.48 7.59
N ALA A 85 -19.67 -21.68 6.98
CA ALA A 85 -18.70 -22.20 6.04
C ALA A 85 -17.76 -23.17 6.75
N ARG A 86 -17.89 -24.46 6.45
CA ARG A 86 -16.93 -25.45 6.91
C ARG A 86 -15.61 -25.20 6.18
N PRO A 87 -14.47 -25.17 6.88
CA PRO A 87 -13.18 -25.18 6.20
C PRO A 87 -13.17 -26.33 5.19
N GLY A 88 -12.75 -26.02 3.96
CA GLY A 88 -12.48 -27.07 2.99
C GLY A 88 -11.43 -28.05 3.52
N PRO A 89 -11.21 -29.18 2.84
CA PRO A 89 -10.06 -30.02 3.14
C PRO A 89 -8.78 -29.17 3.14
N PRO A 90 -7.78 -29.48 4.00
CA PRO A 90 -6.53 -28.74 4.04
C PRO A 90 -5.95 -28.61 2.64
N ALA A 91 -5.63 -27.39 2.22
CA ALA A 91 -4.95 -27.17 0.95
C ALA A 91 -3.56 -27.81 1.01
N THR A 92 -3.09 -28.34 -0.12
CA THR A 92 -1.70 -28.78 -0.25
C THR A 92 -0.78 -27.61 0.10
N PRO A 93 0.19 -27.78 1.03
CA PRO A 93 1.11 -26.71 1.36
C PRO A 93 1.90 -26.29 0.13
N LEU A 94 2.11 -24.98 -0.03
CA LEU A 94 2.94 -24.46 -1.11
C LEU A 94 4.38 -24.92 -0.90
N ALA A 95 5.07 -25.27 -1.99
CA ALA A 95 6.51 -25.49 -1.94
C ALA A 95 7.21 -24.22 -1.42
N PRO A 96 8.26 -24.32 -0.60
CA PRO A 96 8.98 -23.13 -0.14
C PRO A 96 9.68 -22.42 -1.32
N PRO A 97 9.87 -21.09 -1.24
CA PRO A 97 10.66 -20.38 -2.23
C PRO A 97 12.13 -20.87 -2.23
N PRO A 98 12.86 -20.72 -3.34
CA PRO A 98 14.29 -20.98 -3.37
C PRO A 98 15.02 -20.20 -2.26
N PRO A 99 16.06 -20.78 -1.64
CA PRO A 99 16.84 -20.07 -0.64
C PRO A 99 17.49 -18.83 -1.26
N ASP A 100 17.62 -17.78 -0.45
CA ASP A 100 18.27 -16.52 -0.81
C ASP A 100 19.17 -16.10 0.33
N ASP A 101 20.49 -16.22 0.15
CA ASP A 101 21.48 -16.00 1.21
C ASP A 101 21.78 -14.51 1.48
N ARG A 102 21.18 -13.60 0.69
CA ARG A 102 21.37 -12.15 0.86
C ARG A 102 20.92 -11.66 2.25
N PRO A 103 21.60 -10.69 2.88
CA PRO A 103 21.15 -10.13 4.14
C PRO A 103 19.79 -9.45 3.99
N TRP A 104 18.97 -9.48 5.05
CA TRP A 104 17.72 -8.71 5.08
C TRP A 104 17.99 -7.22 4.90
N CYS A 105 17.10 -6.54 4.17
CA CYS A 105 17.10 -5.09 4.07
C CYS A 105 17.03 -4.48 5.48
N PRO A 106 17.97 -3.56 5.84
CA PRO A 106 17.98 -2.93 7.16
C PRO A 106 16.64 -2.24 7.46
N VAL A 107 16.16 -2.36 8.71
CA VAL A 107 14.91 -1.71 9.13
C VAL A 107 14.93 -0.20 8.92
N ALA A 108 16.09 0.43 9.11
CA ALA A 108 16.29 1.85 8.84
C ALA A 108 16.06 2.21 7.36
N ALA A 109 16.52 1.36 6.43
CA ALA A 109 16.32 1.57 4.99
C ALA A 109 14.86 1.38 4.57
N VAL A 110 14.16 0.42 5.19
CA VAL A 110 12.70 0.25 4.98
C VAL A 110 11.94 1.48 5.50
N ALA A 111 12.28 1.99 6.68
CA ALA A 111 11.67 3.17 7.25
C ALA A 111 11.95 4.42 6.39
N SER A 112 13.18 4.60 5.91
CA SER A 112 13.52 5.71 5.03
C SER A 112 12.71 5.65 3.74
N TRP A 113 12.58 4.48 3.11
CA TRP A 113 11.76 4.32 1.90
C TRP A 113 10.32 4.79 2.11
N ARG A 114 9.68 4.38 3.22
CA ARG A 114 8.30 4.78 3.53
C ARG A 114 8.13 6.29 3.66
N THR A 115 9.09 7.00 4.25
CA THR A 115 9.08 8.47 4.28
C THR A 115 9.33 9.07 2.90
N LEU A 116 10.31 8.53 2.16
CA LEU A 116 10.70 9.03 0.84
C LEU A 116 9.57 8.94 -0.19
N VAL A 117 8.78 7.87 -0.17
CA VAL A 117 7.74 7.68 -1.18
C VAL A 117 6.60 8.71 -1.09
N ASP A 118 6.41 9.29 0.08
CA ASP A 118 5.39 10.31 0.35
C ASP A 118 5.97 11.71 0.13
N ASP A 119 7.17 11.98 0.65
CA ASP A 119 7.76 13.32 0.65
C ASP A 119 8.63 13.61 -0.58
N TRP A 120 9.38 12.60 -1.06
CA TRP A 120 10.43 12.75 -2.07
C TRP A 120 10.46 11.58 -3.08
N PRO A 121 9.38 11.35 -3.85
CA PRO A 121 9.26 10.19 -4.75
C PRO A 121 10.33 10.13 -5.85
N LEU A 122 11.03 11.24 -6.11
CA LEU A 122 12.18 11.28 -7.03
C LEU A 122 13.39 10.48 -6.52
N LEU A 123 13.53 10.28 -5.20
CA LEU A 123 14.62 9.53 -4.58
C LEU A 123 14.37 8.01 -4.56
N GLU A 124 13.15 7.57 -4.90
CA GLU A 124 12.78 6.15 -4.86
C GLU A 124 13.62 5.29 -5.81
N ASP A 125 13.95 5.81 -7.00
CA ASP A 125 14.83 5.12 -7.95
C ASP A 125 16.24 4.92 -7.39
N GLU A 126 16.76 5.93 -6.70
CA GLU A 126 18.08 5.85 -6.05
C GLU A 126 18.05 4.89 -4.86
N TRP A 127 16.96 4.91 -4.08
CA TRP A 127 16.77 3.95 -3.00
C TRP A 127 16.77 2.51 -3.52
N LEU A 128 16.01 2.22 -4.59
CA LEU A 128 15.98 0.90 -5.23
C LEU A 128 17.34 0.52 -5.78
N ALA A 129 18.01 1.44 -6.47
CA ALA A 129 19.38 1.26 -6.96
C ALA A 129 20.35 0.90 -5.83
N ARG A 130 20.28 1.61 -4.70
CA ARG A 130 21.12 1.37 -3.53
C ARG A 130 20.82 0.03 -2.87
N ALA A 131 19.55 -0.33 -2.73
CA ALA A 131 19.13 -1.63 -2.19
C ALA A 131 19.65 -2.79 -3.04
N ILE A 132 19.57 -2.66 -4.37
CA ILE A 132 20.11 -3.66 -5.30
C ILE A 132 21.64 -3.72 -5.21
N ALA A 133 22.32 -2.58 -5.21
CA ALA A 133 23.78 -2.51 -5.16
C ALA A 133 24.37 -3.05 -3.85
N THR A 134 23.66 -2.89 -2.73
CA THR A 134 24.05 -3.46 -1.42
C THR A 134 23.72 -4.94 -1.30
N GLY A 135 23.01 -5.51 -2.28
CA GLY A 135 22.70 -6.94 -2.33
C GLY A 135 21.79 -7.39 -1.19
N VAL A 136 20.89 -6.52 -0.71
CA VAL A 136 19.92 -6.88 0.34
C VAL A 136 18.68 -7.56 -0.22
N ARG A 137 17.99 -8.37 0.58
CA ARG A 137 16.66 -8.94 0.26
C ARG A 137 15.55 -8.19 1.01
N PRO A 138 14.46 -7.79 0.33
CA PRO A 138 13.32 -7.12 0.97
C PRO A 138 12.53 -8.10 1.84
N SER A 139 11.88 -7.60 2.90
CA SER A 139 10.86 -8.39 3.60
C SER A 139 9.65 -8.65 2.69
N GLY A 140 8.83 -9.65 3.03
CA GLY A 140 7.60 -9.94 2.29
C GLY A 140 6.67 -8.73 2.20
N ASP A 141 6.47 -8.03 3.33
CA ASP A 141 5.63 -6.83 3.39
C ASP A 141 6.16 -5.71 2.48
N LEU A 142 7.47 -5.41 2.57
CA LEU A 142 8.10 -4.39 1.72
C LEU A 142 8.00 -4.75 0.24
N LEU A 143 8.19 -6.03 -0.11
CA LEU A 143 8.06 -6.49 -1.50
C LEU A 143 6.65 -6.28 -2.02
N MET A 144 5.63 -6.60 -1.22
CA MET A 144 4.23 -6.38 -1.62
C MET A 144 3.90 -4.89 -1.75
N ASP A 145 4.38 -4.06 -0.83
CA ASP A 145 4.22 -2.61 -0.90
C ASP A 145 4.83 -2.05 -2.20
N LEU A 146 6.05 -2.48 -2.54
CA LEU A 146 6.76 -2.08 -3.76
C LEU A 146 6.07 -2.56 -5.04
N LEU A 147 5.58 -3.80 -5.07
CA LEU A 147 4.89 -4.37 -6.23
C LEU A 147 3.56 -3.67 -6.51
N GLU A 148 2.77 -3.38 -5.47
CA GLU A 148 1.49 -2.69 -5.61
C GLU A 148 1.71 -1.25 -6.08
N ARG A 149 2.63 -0.52 -5.44
CA ARG A 149 2.95 0.87 -5.79
C ARG A 149 3.41 1.02 -7.25
N HIS A 150 4.23 0.09 -7.73
CA HIS A 150 4.79 0.16 -9.08
C HIS A 150 4.05 -0.70 -10.10
N ARG A 151 2.77 -1.04 -9.85
CA ARG A 151 2.00 -1.89 -10.75
C ARG A 151 1.91 -1.35 -12.19
N ALA A 152 1.92 -0.04 -12.37
CA ALA A 152 1.80 0.65 -13.66
C ALA A 152 3.14 1.14 -14.25
N ASP A 153 4.23 1.10 -13.47
CA ASP A 153 5.55 1.59 -13.89
C ASP A 153 6.45 0.40 -14.23
N VAL A 154 6.58 0.10 -15.53
CA VAL A 154 7.33 -1.06 -16.02
C VAL A 154 8.79 -1.04 -15.57
N ARG A 155 9.44 0.14 -15.60
CA ARG A 155 10.86 0.27 -15.24
C ARG A 155 11.06 0.02 -13.74
N ARG A 156 10.25 0.66 -12.88
CA ARG A 156 10.36 0.43 -11.44
C ARG A 156 9.96 -0.98 -11.06
N ARG A 157 8.96 -1.56 -11.73
CA ARG A 157 8.57 -2.95 -11.53
C ARG A 157 9.70 -3.93 -11.90
N GLN A 158 10.53 -3.60 -12.90
CA GLN A 158 11.75 -4.37 -13.21
C GLN A 158 12.82 -4.21 -12.12
N LEU A 159 13.03 -3.01 -11.58
CA LEU A 159 13.95 -2.80 -10.44
C LEU A 159 13.51 -3.59 -9.20
N VAL A 160 12.22 -3.57 -8.86
CA VAL A 160 11.67 -4.37 -7.75
C VAL A 160 11.88 -5.86 -7.98
N GLN A 161 11.75 -6.34 -9.22
CA GLN A 161 12.04 -7.74 -9.55
C GLN A 161 13.50 -8.12 -9.33
N HIS A 162 14.42 -7.25 -9.75
CA HIS A 162 15.84 -7.45 -9.48
C HIS A 162 16.15 -7.45 -7.98
N LEU A 163 15.53 -6.54 -7.22
CA LEU A 163 15.67 -6.50 -5.77
C LEU A 163 15.12 -7.78 -5.11
N ALA A 164 13.95 -8.23 -5.54
CA ALA A 164 13.30 -9.43 -5.02
C ALA A 164 14.08 -10.72 -5.35
N GLY A 165 14.79 -10.77 -6.48
CA GLY A 165 15.67 -11.89 -6.82
C GLY A 165 14.89 -13.18 -7.12
N SER A 166 15.31 -14.30 -6.53
CA SER A 166 14.75 -15.63 -6.82
C SER A 166 13.28 -15.78 -6.38
N ILE A 167 12.83 -15.02 -5.39
CA ILE A 167 11.45 -15.11 -4.88
C ILE A 167 10.41 -14.69 -5.93
N VAL A 168 10.80 -13.89 -6.92
CA VAL A 168 9.92 -13.42 -8.01
C VAL A 168 9.35 -14.58 -8.82
N GLY A 169 10.20 -15.55 -9.17
CA GLY A 169 9.75 -16.72 -9.93
C GLY A 169 8.72 -17.51 -9.13
N TRP A 170 9.01 -17.71 -7.85
CA TRP A 170 8.13 -18.42 -6.93
C TRP A 170 6.78 -17.71 -6.74
N THR A 171 6.78 -16.39 -6.51
CA THR A 171 5.53 -15.62 -6.31
C THR A 171 4.72 -15.52 -7.60
N SER A 172 5.37 -15.39 -8.76
CA SER A 172 4.69 -15.44 -10.06
C SER A 172 3.99 -16.78 -10.27
N GLU A 173 4.69 -17.89 -10.00
CA GLU A 173 4.17 -19.25 -10.19
C GLU A 173 3.03 -19.60 -9.23
N HIS A 174 3.17 -19.27 -7.94
CA HIS A 174 2.25 -19.75 -6.90
C HIS A 174 1.15 -18.74 -6.54
N LEU A 175 1.38 -17.44 -6.74
CA LEU A 175 0.44 -16.37 -6.35
C LEU A 175 -0.16 -15.64 -7.56
N GLY A 176 0.28 -15.95 -8.79
CA GLY A 176 -0.20 -15.30 -10.00
C GLY A 176 0.15 -13.81 -10.07
N LEU A 177 1.20 -13.38 -9.35
CA LEU A 177 1.65 -11.99 -9.42
C LEU A 177 2.19 -11.69 -10.82
N ALA A 178 1.60 -10.68 -11.46
CA ALA A 178 2.04 -10.28 -12.79
C ALA A 178 3.50 -9.80 -12.76
N MET A 179 4.31 -10.28 -13.69
CA MET A 179 5.67 -9.80 -13.84
C MET A 179 5.78 -8.77 -14.96
N ALA A 180 6.67 -7.80 -14.76
CA ALA A 180 7.05 -6.92 -15.86
C ALA A 180 7.75 -7.77 -16.96
N PRO A 181 7.61 -7.38 -18.24
CA PRO A 181 8.35 -8.04 -19.31
C PRO A 181 9.85 -7.96 -19.06
N ALA A 182 10.60 -8.90 -19.65
CA ALA A 182 12.07 -8.87 -19.63
C ALA A 182 12.57 -7.49 -20.09
N GLY A 183 13.39 -6.87 -19.24
CA GLY A 183 13.89 -5.52 -19.42
C GLY A 183 15.32 -5.45 -19.95
N PRO A 184 15.86 -4.24 -20.10
CA PRO A 184 17.28 -4.04 -20.32
C PRO A 184 18.08 -4.59 -19.13
N PRO A 185 19.39 -4.83 -19.30
CA PRO A 185 20.25 -5.32 -18.23
C PRO A 185 20.27 -4.36 -17.03
N LEU A 186 20.48 -4.90 -15.83
CA LEU A 186 20.39 -4.16 -14.56
C LEU A 186 21.22 -2.87 -14.54
N HIS A 187 22.43 -2.88 -15.09
CA HIS A 187 23.28 -1.68 -15.14
C HIS A 187 22.64 -0.50 -15.90
N GLN A 188 21.75 -0.78 -16.86
CA GLN A 188 20.98 0.24 -17.57
C GLN A 188 19.73 0.66 -16.82
N LEU A 189 19.12 -0.25 -16.05
CA LEU A 189 17.96 0.06 -15.21
C LEU A 189 18.32 0.95 -14.03
N VAL A 190 19.46 0.65 -13.39
CA VAL A 190 20.02 1.36 -12.24
C VAL A 190 20.57 2.73 -12.65
N ALA A 191 20.95 2.92 -13.91
CA ALA A 191 21.28 4.24 -14.41
C ALA A 191 20.07 5.16 -14.25
N LEU A 192 20.26 6.27 -13.51
CA LEU A 192 19.24 7.30 -13.39
C LEU A 192 18.98 7.88 -14.80
N PRO A 193 17.71 8.10 -15.19
CA PRO A 193 17.39 8.61 -16.51
C PRO A 193 18.17 9.91 -16.76
N ALA A 194 18.73 10.10 -17.95
CA ALA A 194 19.38 11.36 -18.28
C ALA A 194 18.33 12.48 -18.20
N ILE A 195 18.60 13.51 -17.42
CA ILE A 195 17.79 14.72 -17.45
C ILE A 195 18.45 15.68 -18.44
N PRO A 196 17.65 16.34 -19.30
CA PRO A 196 18.16 17.39 -20.16
C PRO A 196 18.59 18.57 -19.28
N LEU A 197 19.81 18.50 -18.76
CA LEU A 197 20.50 19.63 -18.16
C LEU A 197 21.12 20.45 -19.28
N HIS A 198 21.09 21.78 -19.14
CA HIS A 198 21.90 22.62 -20.01
C HIS A 198 23.37 22.19 -19.86
N PRO A 199 24.14 22.06 -20.96
CA PRO A 199 25.50 21.53 -20.92
C PRO A 199 26.41 22.28 -19.94
N ASP A 200 26.24 23.60 -19.82
CA ASP A 200 27.01 24.41 -18.86
C ASP A 200 26.74 24.00 -17.41
N VAL A 201 25.46 23.78 -17.06
CA VAL A 201 25.05 23.29 -15.74
C VAL A 201 25.53 21.86 -15.50
N ALA A 202 25.49 21.01 -16.54
CA ALA A 202 25.93 19.63 -16.45
C ALA A 202 27.45 19.49 -16.26
N ILE A 203 28.26 20.32 -16.92
CA ILE A 203 29.72 20.35 -16.81
C ILE A 203 30.13 20.83 -15.41
N ASP A 204 29.50 21.90 -14.92
CA ASP A 204 29.74 22.38 -13.56
C ASP A 204 29.34 21.32 -12.52
N LEU A 205 28.24 20.58 -12.73
CA LEU A 205 27.82 19.53 -11.81
C LEU A 205 28.69 18.27 -11.83
N ALA A 206 29.19 17.88 -13.01
CA ALA A 206 30.00 16.68 -13.17
C ALA A 206 31.46 16.90 -12.78
N GLY A 207 31.96 18.15 -12.85
CA GLY A 207 33.36 18.49 -12.67
C GLY A 207 33.68 19.43 -11.51
N ALA A 208 32.74 20.24 -11.02
CA ALA A 208 33.05 21.19 -9.96
C ALA A 208 33.26 20.47 -8.63
N ALA A 209 34.25 20.93 -7.88
CA ALA A 209 34.34 20.63 -6.46
C ALA A 209 33.00 21.02 -5.84
N THR A 210 32.30 20.08 -5.20
CA THR A 210 31.01 20.22 -4.50
C THR A 210 30.72 21.61 -3.94
N ALA A 211 31.73 22.22 -3.32
CA ALA A 211 31.64 23.54 -2.70
C ALA A 211 31.23 24.64 -3.69
N GLN A 212 31.70 24.61 -4.94
CA GLN A 212 31.34 25.58 -5.97
C GLN A 212 29.86 25.45 -6.33
N PHE A 213 29.35 24.24 -6.52
CA PHE A 213 27.92 24.03 -6.80
C PHE A 213 27.04 24.57 -5.69
N ALA A 214 27.35 24.25 -4.43
CA ALA A 214 26.58 24.73 -3.28
C ALA A 214 26.54 26.26 -3.22
N ASN A 215 27.70 26.91 -3.43
CA ASN A 215 27.81 28.37 -3.45
C ASN A 215 27.01 28.97 -4.61
N SER A 216 27.12 28.39 -5.83
CA SER A 216 26.36 28.85 -7.00
C SER A 216 24.85 28.74 -6.78
N VAL A 217 24.37 27.65 -6.17
CA VAL A 217 22.94 27.53 -5.85
C VAL A 217 22.50 28.61 -4.86
N VAL A 218 23.28 28.85 -3.79
CA VAL A 218 22.98 29.90 -2.82
C VAL A 218 22.97 31.29 -3.47
N ASP A 219 23.95 31.60 -4.31
CA ASP A 219 24.06 32.88 -5.02
C ASP A 219 22.86 33.10 -5.95
N VAL A 220 22.46 32.08 -6.70
CA VAL A 220 21.30 32.19 -7.63
C VAL A 220 19.97 32.25 -6.86
N LEU A 221 19.85 31.54 -5.73
CA LEU A 221 18.68 31.66 -4.84
C LEU A 221 18.58 33.06 -4.22
N ALA A 222 19.70 33.66 -3.83
CA ALA A 222 19.76 35.03 -3.33
C ALA A 222 19.39 36.07 -4.40
N ALA A 223 19.70 35.77 -5.68
CA ALA A 223 19.41 36.64 -6.82
C ALA A 223 17.94 36.61 -7.31
N ASP A 224 17.07 35.80 -6.69
CA ASP A 224 15.63 35.69 -7.05
C ASP A 224 15.41 35.28 -8.52
N ALA A 225 16.35 34.51 -9.09
CA ALA A 225 16.34 34.15 -10.51
C ALA A 225 15.55 32.86 -10.82
N PHE A 226 15.00 32.17 -9.82
CA PHE A 226 14.34 30.87 -9.99
C PHE A 226 12.83 31.01 -10.26
N SER A 227 12.37 30.48 -11.39
CA SER A 227 10.97 30.14 -11.62
C SER A 227 10.63 28.78 -10.97
N GLY A 228 9.34 28.42 -10.93
CA GLY A 228 8.90 27.10 -10.44
C GLY A 228 9.46 25.92 -11.25
N ALA A 229 9.79 26.11 -12.53
CA ALA A 229 10.44 25.10 -13.35
C ALA A 229 11.90 24.86 -12.89
N ASP A 230 12.58 25.93 -12.49
CA ASP A 230 13.95 25.90 -12.05
C ASP A 230 14.08 25.20 -10.68
N ARG A 231 13.06 25.28 -9.81
CA ARG A 231 13.01 24.49 -8.56
C ARG A 231 13.04 22.98 -8.82
N ARG A 232 12.22 22.48 -9.74
CA ARG A 232 12.22 21.05 -10.09
C ARG A 232 13.58 20.65 -10.65
N LEU A 233 14.21 21.51 -11.44
CA LEU A 233 15.56 21.26 -11.94
C LEU A 233 16.55 21.12 -10.79
N LEU A 234 16.53 22.02 -9.81
CA LEU A 234 17.40 21.95 -8.63
C LEU A 234 17.18 20.68 -7.81
N GLU A 235 15.94 20.26 -7.59
CA GLU A 235 15.63 19.00 -6.87
C GLU A 235 16.25 17.80 -7.61
N HIS A 236 16.12 17.76 -8.93
CA HIS A 236 16.71 16.71 -9.77
C HIS A 236 18.24 16.75 -9.85
N VAL A 237 18.82 17.95 -9.80
CA VAL A 237 20.27 18.14 -9.74
C VAL A 237 20.80 17.63 -8.41
N LEU A 238 20.16 18.02 -7.31
CA LEU A 238 20.55 17.62 -5.96
C LEU A 238 20.44 16.10 -5.75
N ALA A 239 19.43 15.48 -6.35
CA ALA A 239 19.28 14.03 -6.40
C ALA A 239 20.42 13.32 -7.16
N ARG A 240 21.18 14.03 -8.01
CA ARG A 240 22.32 13.49 -8.77
C ARG A 240 23.69 13.91 -8.23
N CYS A 241 23.74 14.83 -7.26
CA CYS A 241 25.01 15.20 -6.63
C CYS A 241 25.71 13.94 -6.07
N ALA A 242 27.04 13.94 -6.07
CA ALA A 242 27.79 12.87 -5.41
C ALA A 242 27.37 12.76 -3.92
N PRO A 243 27.23 11.57 -3.34
CA PRO A 243 26.87 11.43 -1.92
C PRO A 243 27.76 12.22 -0.96
N SER A 244 29.08 12.24 -1.23
CA SER A 244 30.05 13.02 -0.47
C SER A 244 29.79 14.53 -0.47
N ALA A 245 28.96 15.01 -1.41
CA ALA A 245 28.66 16.40 -1.60
C ALA A 245 27.52 16.91 -0.70
N LEU A 246 26.64 16.00 -0.26
CA LEU A 246 25.34 16.34 0.29
C LEU A 246 25.42 17.12 1.60
N SER A 247 26.31 16.71 2.51
CA SER A 247 26.47 17.37 3.81
C SER A 247 26.99 18.81 3.69
N ASP A 248 27.83 19.08 2.69
CA ASP A 248 28.30 20.44 2.43
C ASP A 248 27.22 21.30 1.79
N VAL A 249 26.43 20.74 0.85
CA VAL A 249 25.29 21.43 0.26
C VAL A 249 24.23 21.78 1.31
N GLU A 250 23.85 20.81 2.15
CA GLU A 250 22.93 21.02 3.28
C GLU A 250 23.41 22.17 4.17
N ARG A 251 24.69 22.15 4.56
CA ARG A 251 25.28 23.16 5.44
C ARG A 251 25.25 24.56 4.82
N GLN A 252 25.48 24.68 3.51
CA GLN A 252 25.45 25.99 2.85
C GLN A 252 24.02 26.51 2.67
N LEU A 253 23.09 25.65 2.25
CA LEU A 253 21.68 26.03 2.10
C LEU A 253 21.05 26.44 3.44
N SER A 254 21.44 25.77 4.54
CA SER A 254 20.98 26.11 5.90
C SER A 254 21.51 27.45 6.43
N ARG A 255 22.45 28.11 5.73
CA ARG A 255 22.97 29.45 6.08
C ARG A 255 22.23 30.59 5.38
N VAL A 256 21.36 30.29 4.42
CA VAL A 256 20.54 31.30 3.76
C VAL A 256 19.63 31.93 4.82
N ALA A 257 19.68 33.26 4.94
CA ALA A 257 18.93 33.98 5.96
C ALA A 257 17.41 33.80 5.78
N ASP A 258 16.67 33.68 6.88
CA ASP A 258 15.22 33.43 6.87
C ASP A 258 14.41 34.55 6.17
N ASP A 259 14.97 35.76 6.08
CA ASP A 259 14.37 36.92 5.42
C ASP A 259 14.71 37.03 3.92
N ALA A 260 15.59 36.15 3.41
CA ALA A 260 15.92 36.11 1.99
C ALA A 260 14.74 35.59 1.16
N ARG A 261 14.51 36.18 -0.03
CA ARG A 261 13.43 35.73 -0.93
C ARG A 261 13.52 34.25 -1.32
N GLY A 262 14.73 33.71 -1.39
CA GLY A 262 14.99 32.28 -1.67
C GLY A 262 14.97 31.35 -0.45
N ALA A 263 14.69 31.85 0.77
CA ALA A 263 14.82 31.07 2.01
C ALA A 263 13.98 29.79 2.01
N ALA A 264 12.72 29.87 1.56
CA ALA A 264 11.84 28.71 1.50
C ALA A 264 12.36 27.63 0.53
N ALA A 265 12.91 28.02 -0.61
CA ALA A 265 13.49 27.09 -1.57
C ALA A 265 14.80 26.48 -1.04
N ALA A 266 15.64 27.30 -0.39
CA ALA A 266 16.85 26.84 0.27
C ALA A 266 16.55 25.81 1.37
N ALA A 267 15.52 26.05 2.20
CA ALA A 267 15.10 25.13 3.25
C ALA A 267 14.62 23.78 2.69
N VAL A 268 13.81 23.81 1.63
CA VAL A 268 13.36 22.59 0.92
C VAL A 268 14.54 21.80 0.36
N LEU A 269 15.50 22.46 -0.28
CA LEU A 269 16.68 21.80 -0.85
C LEU A 269 17.62 21.28 0.24
N ALA A 270 17.78 22.00 1.35
CA ALA A 270 18.54 21.54 2.51
C ALA A 270 17.90 20.27 3.09
N GLU A 271 16.57 20.24 3.19
CA GLU A 271 15.84 19.07 3.69
C GLU A 271 15.94 17.88 2.73
N LEU A 272 15.90 18.11 1.41
CA LEU A 272 16.16 17.07 0.41
C LEU A 272 17.58 16.50 0.55
N ALA A 273 18.62 17.35 0.74
CA ALA A 273 19.99 16.90 0.96
C ALA A 273 20.13 16.07 2.25
N ARG A 274 19.52 16.53 3.35
CA ARG A 274 19.50 15.84 4.64
C ARG A 274 18.81 14.48 4.52
N THR A 275 17.63 14.45 3.91
CA THR A 275 16.83 13.24 3.71
C THR A 275 17.56 12.22 2.84
N ARG A 276 18.17 12.67 1.75
CA ARG A 276 18.98 11.81 0.87
C ARG A 276 20.22 11.26 1.59
N THR A 277 20.89 12.05 2.42
CA THR A 277 22.02 11.59 3.23
C THR A 277 21.58 10.50 4.22
N ALA A 278 20.52 10.76 4.99
CA ALA A 278 19.96 9.80 5.93
C ALA A 278 19.50 8.50 5.24
N MET A 279 18.92 8.61 4.05
CA MET A 279 18.58 7.46 3.21
C MET A 279 19.82 6.63 2.86
N LEU A 280 20.89 7.25 2.39
CA LEU A 280 22.10 6.51 1.98
C LEU A 280 22.78 5.84 3.17
N ASP A 281 22.82 6.52 4.32
CA ASP A 281 23.38 6.00 5.57
C ASP A 281 22.56 4.85 6.16
N SER A 282 21.25 4.80 5.87
CA SER A 282 20.35 3.75 6.37
C SER A 282 20.71 2.33 5.91
N PHE A 283 21.46 2.21 4.81
CA PHE A 283 21.98 0.94 4.29
C PHE A 283 23.32 0.51 4.93
N GLY A 284 23.89 1.35 5.80
CA GLY A 284 25.21 1.17 6.39
C GLY A 284 26.35 1.56 5.46
N THR A 285 27.52 1.82 6.07
CA THR A 285 28.77 1.98 5.33
C THR A 285 29.19 0.61 4.81
N SER A 286 29.12 0.41 3.49
CA SER A 286 29.76 -0.74 2.84
C SER A 286 31.26 -0.69 3.16
N SER A 287 31.74 -1.54 4.07
CA SER A 287 33.17 -1.64 4.41
C SER A 287 33.94 -2.34 3.30
#